data_AF-A0A072QXA0-F1
#
_entry.id   AF-A0A072QXA0-F1
#
_cell.length_a   1.000
_cell.length_b   1.000
_cell.length_c   1.000
_cell.angle_alpha   90.00
_cell.angle_beta   90.00
_cell.angle_gamma   90.00
#
_symmetry.space_group_name_H-M   'P 1'
#
loop_
_entity.id
_entity.type
_entity.pdbx_description
1 polymer ?
#
loop_
_entity_poly.entity_id
_entity_poly.type
_entity_poly.pdbx_seq_one_letter_code
_entity_poly.pdbx_strand_id
1 'polypeptide(L)'
;MHLFLKYFISFILDALINRFYKSKGEESELFIEQNRNGIMQRKIAVQDIPNFIGQEIGVSSWRLVTQDMINQFASATDDHQWIHVNEEKAKETPFGGTIAHGFLTLSLLSTLAYEVLPELEGATMGINYGFDKVRFIAPVKTGTRIRARFVLSDAKVRLSGRVVFYYQVTIEIEQSKSPALTADWIVITTVEKEKSDH
;
A
#
# COMPACT_ATOMS: atom_id res chain seq x y z
N MET A 1 -13.29 -2.86 -25.96
CA MET A 1 -12.27 -3.33 -25.00
C MET A 1 -11.83 -2.24 -24.00
N HIS A 2 -12.01 -0.94 -24.27
CA HIS A 2 -11.61 0.16 -23.37
C HIS A 2 -12.67 0.55 -22.30
N LEU A 3 -13.94 0.19 -22.49
CA LEU A 3 -15.00 0.44 -21.48
C LEU A 3 -14.95 -0.55 -20.30
N PHE A 4 -14.55 -1.80 -20.53
CA PHE A 4 -14.64 -2.87 -19.52
C PHE A 4 -13.68 -2.67 -18.32
N LEU A 5 -12.51 -2.07 -18.57
CA LEU A 5 -11.50 -1.81 -17.52
C LEU A 5 -11.87 -0.59 -16.65
N LYS A 6 -12.65 0.36 -17.19
CA LYS A 6 -13.13 1.54 -16.47
C LYS A 6 -14.19 1.16 -15.43
N TYR A 7 -15.08 0.21 -15.76
CA TYR A 7 -16.09 -0.30 -14.84
C TYR A 7 -15.52 -1.25 -13.78
N PHE A 8 -14.46 -2.01 -14.08
CA PHE A 8 -13.88 -2.93 -13.11
C PHE A 8 -13.15 -2.23 -11.95
N ILE A 9 -12.42 -1.15 -12.24
CA ILE A 9 -11.74 -0.34 -11.21
C ILE A 9 -12.74 0.57 -10.48
N SER A 10 -13.70 1.18 -11.19
CA SER A 10 -14.77 1.96 -10.55
C SER A 10 -15.63 1.09 -9.64
N PHE A 11 -15.96 -0.14 -10.02
CA PHE A 11 -16.78 -1.03 -9.19
C PHE A 11 -16.07 -1.45 -7.89
N ILE A 12 -14.77 -1.73 -7.92
CA ILE A 12 -14.00 -2.05 -6.71
C ILE A 12 -13.81 -0.81 -5.82
N LEU A 13 -13.50 0.36 -6.39
CA LEU A 13 -13.41 1.60 -5.61
C LEU A 13 -14.77 2.05 -5.09
N ASP A 14 -15.84 2.00 -5.88
CA ASP A 14 -17.19 2.42 -5.47
C ASP A 14 -17.82 1.44 -4.48
N ALA A 15 -17.54 0.12 -4.57
CA ALA A 15 -18.00 -0.86 -3.59
C ALA A 15 -17.24 -0.78 -2.26
N LEU A 16 -15.94 -0.43 -2.30
CA LEU A 16 -15.14 -0.22 -1.09
C LEU A 16 -15.41 1.16 -0.46
N ILE A 17 -15.63 2.21 -1.26
CA ILE A 17 -15.92 3.57 -0.79
C ILE A 17 -17.38 3.70 -0.33
N ASN A 18 -18.39 3.29 -1.12
CA ASN A 18 -19.79 3.49 -0.73
C ASN A 18 -20.23 2.64 0.47
N ARG A 19 -19.59 1.48 0.71
CA ARG A 19 -19.93 0.61 1.84
C ARG A 19 -19.23 1.00 3.14
N PHE A 20 -18.11 1.72 3.06
CA PHE A 20 -17.43 2.34 4.22
C PHE A 20 -17.93 3.75 4.55
N TYR A 21 -18.31 4.56 3.55
CA TYR A 21 -18.64 5.97 3.78
C TYR A 21 -20.10 6.24 4.21
N LYS A 22 -21.03 5.30 4.03
CA LYS A 22 -22.45 5.54 4.35
C LYS A 22 -22.78 5.59 5.86
N SER A 23 -21.82 5.32 6.75
CA SER A 23 -22.04 5.41 8.20
C SER A 23 -21.14 6.40 8.97
N LYS A 24 -20.12 7.01 8.34
CA LYS A 24 -19.15 7.88 9.04
C LYS A 24 -18.52 8.97 8.15
N GLY A 25 -19.34 9.68 7.38
CA GLY A 25 -18.87 10.65 6.37
C GLY A 25 -18.00 11.80 6.90
N GLU A 26 -18.07 12.14 8.19
CA GLU A 26 -17.28 13.25 8.77
C GLU A 26 -16.08 12.76 9.61
N GLU A 27 -16.16 11.57 10.25
CA GLU A 27 -15.08 11.07 11.10
C GLU A 27 -13.87 10.52 10.31
N SER A 28 -14.07 10.02 9.08
CA SER A 28 -12.99 9.45 8.26
C SER A 28 -12.07 10.52 7.66
N GLU A 29 -12.63 11.65 7.23
CA GLU A 29 -11.84 12.80 6.77
C GLU A 29 -11.08 13.44 7.93
N LEU A 30 -11.71 13.60 9.10
CA LEU A 30 -11.06 14.07 10.32
C LEU A 30 -9.96 13.13 10.82
N PHE A 31 -10.13 11.80 10.71
CA PHE A 31 -9.09 10.83 11.11
C PHE A 31 -7.89 10.84 10.14
N ILE A 32 -8.13 11.08 8.86
CA ILE A 32 -7.10 11.26 7.84
C ILE A 32 -6.38 12.61 8.03
N GLU A 33 -7.10 13.69 8.33
CA GLU A 33 -6.51 15.01 8.63
C GLU A 33 -5.74 15.02 9.96
N GLN A 34 -6.27 14.43 11.02
CA GLN A 34 -5.62 14.38 12.32
C GLN A 34 -4.34 13.52 12.31
N ASN A 35 -4.32 12.43 11.52
CA ASN A 35 -3.08 11.66 11.30
C ASN A 35 -2.09 12.38 10.36
N ARG A 36 -2.56 13.21 9.41
CA ARG A 36 -1.67 14.10 8.63
C ARG A 36 -1.01 15.17 9.49
N ASN A 37 -1.68 15.65 10.52
CA ASN A 37 -1.16 16.72 11.39
C ASN A 37 -0.04 16.27 12.35
N GLY A 38 0.13 14.97 12.59
CA GLY A 38 1.19 14.40 13.45
C GLY A 38 2.45 13.93 12.72
N ILE A 39 2.39 13.75 11.39
CA ILE A 39 3.50 13.32 10.55
C ILE A 39 3.58 14.35 9.43
N MET A 40 4.46 15.36 9.56
CA MET A 40 4.73 16.26 8.44
C MET A 40 5.27 15.42 7.28
N GLN A 41 4.36 15.06 6.37
CA GLN A 41 4.63 14.48 5.06
C GLN A 41 5.63 15.41 4.36
N ARG A 42 6.90 15.00 4.33
CA ARG A 42 7.98 15.79 3.74
C ARG A 42 7.67 15.93 2.25
N LYS A 43 7.52 17.17 1.77
CA LYS A 43 7.47 17.43 0.33
C LYS A 43 8.88 17.39 -0.25
N ILE A 44 9.02 16.85 -1.45
CA ILE A 44 10.28 16.86 -2.20
C ILE A 44 10.06 17.47 -3.59
N ALA A 45 11.01 18.29 -4.06
CA ALA A 45 10.99 18.80 -5.41
C ALA A 45 11.49 17.73 -6.41
N VAL A 46 11.05 17.83 -7.67
CA VAL A 46 11.48 16.89 -8.73
C VAL A 46 12.99 16.87 -8.90
N GLN A 47 13.67 18.03 -8.79
CA GLN A 47 15.13 18.11 -8.90
C GLN A 47 15.88 17.38 -7.77
N ASP A 48 15.23 17.15 -6.62
CA ASP A 48 15.88 16.55 -5.45
C ASP A 48 15.78 15.02 -5.44
N ILE A 49 14.94 14.43 -6.31
CA ILE A 49 14.76 12.97 -6.40
C ILE A 49 16.09 12.20 -6.48
N PRO A 50 17.09 12.61 -7.30
CA PRO A 50 18.36 11.88 -7.38
C PRO A 50 19.08 11.74 -6.04
N ASN A 51 18.87 12.67 -5.10
CA ASN A 51 19.51 12.64 -3.79
C ASN A 51 19.00 11.47 -2.94
N PHE A 52 17.83 10.91 -3.23
CA PHE A 52 17.20 9.84 -2.46
C PHE A 52 17.40 8.45 -3.06
N ILE A 53 17.94 8.35 -4.28
CA ILE A 53 18.18 7.07 -4.94
C ILE A 53 19.21 6.25 -4.14
N GLY A 54 18.89 4.98 -3.90
CA GLY A 54 19.64 4.05 -3.07
C GLY A 54 19.38 4.17 -1.57
N GLN A 55 18.58 5.15 -1.12
CA GLN A 55 18.33 5.37 0.31
C GLN A 55 17.01 4.74 0.77
N GLU A 56 16.97 4.37 2.05
CA GLU A 56 15.72 4.08 2.74
C GLU A 56 14.99 5.40 3.01
N ILE A 57 13.86 5.58 2.35
CA ILE A 57 13.11 6.84 2.36
C ILE A 57 11.87 6.80 3.26
N GLY A 58 11.52 5.62 3.79
CA GLY A 58 10.37 5.48 4.68
C GLY A 58 10.31 4.12 5.34
N VAL A 59 9.90 4.13 6.62
CA VAL A 59 9.64 2.92 7.42
C VAL A 59 8.33 3.18 8.17
N SER A 60 7.28 2.44 7.81
CA SER A 60 5.92 2.67 8.33
C SER A 60 5.81 2.44 9.84
N SER A 61 4.70 2.84 10.45
CA SER A 61 4.40 2.35 11.80
C SER A 61 4.08 0.85 11.76
N TRP A 62 4.16 0.19 12.92
CA TRP A 62 3.66 -1.17 13.07
C TRP A 62 2.14 -1.18 12.97
N ARG A 63 1.59 -2.05 12.11
CA ARG A 63 0.16 -2.19 11.88
C ARG A 63 -0.32 -3.59 12.25
N LEU A 64 -1.34 -3.66 13.11
CA LEU A 64 -1.98 -4.90 13.49
C LEU A 64 -2.82 -5.47 12.33
N VAL A 65 -2.62 -6.76 12.04
CA VAL A 65 -3.43 -7.51 11.07
C VAL A 65 -4.49 -8.30 11.83
N THR A 66 -5.75 -7.90 11.71
CA THR A 66 -6.88 -8.49 12.46
C THR A 66 -7.63 -9.52 11.64
N GLN A 67 -8.37 -10.42 12.31
CA GLN A 67 -9.24 -11.38 11.62
C GLN A 67 -10.33 -10.67 10.80
N ASP A 68 -10.85 -9.56 11.31
CA ASP A 68 -11.84 -8.74 10.62
C ASP A 68 -11.32 -8.22 9.28
N MET A 69 -10.08 -7.70 9.24
CA MET A 69 -9.43 -7.28 8.00
C MET A 69 -9.28 -8.44 7.00
N ILE A 70 -8.91 -9.63 7.48
CA ILE A 70 -8.79 -10.84 6.67
C ILE A 70 -10.14 -11.27 6.10
N ASN A 71 -11.20 -11.25 6.92
CA ASN A 71 -12.55 -11.61 6.51
C ASN A 71 -13.12 -10.61 5.50
N GLN A 72 -12.87 -9.31 5.69
CA GLN A 72 -13.28 -8.28 4.74
C GLN A 72 -12.56 -8.43 3.40
N PHE A 73 -11.27 -8.76 3.42
CA PHE A 73 -10.52 -9.03 2.20
C PHE A 73 -11.06 -10.27 1.47
N ALA A 74 -11.30 -11.37 2.20
CA ALA A 74 -11.95 -12.57 1.65
C ALA A 74 -13.29 -12.25 0.98
N SER A 75 -14.11 -11.41 1.62
CA SER A 75 -15.41 -10.97 1.10
C SER A 75 -15.26 -10.10 -0.15
N ALA A 76 -14.21 -9.29 -0.24
CA ALA A 76 -13.97 -8.40 -1.37
C ALA A 76 -13.38 -9.11 -2.60
N THR A 77 -12.66 -10.20 -2.39
CA THR A 77 -11.96 -10.95 -3.46
C THR A 77 -12.56 -12.33 -3.73
N ASP A 78 -13.63 -12.69 -3.03
CA ASP A 78 -14.25 -14.01 -3.02
C ASP A 78 -13.30 -15.17 -2.60
N ASP A 79 -12.13 -14.86 -2.05
CA ASP A 79 -11.16 -15.85 -1.57
C ASP A 79 -11.44 -16.25 -0.12
N HIS A 80 -12.33 -17.23 0.01
CA HIS A 80 -12.75 -17.82 1.28
C HIS A 80 -11.99 -19.11 1.61
N GLN A 81 -10.77 -19.28 1.09
CA GLN A 81 -9.97 -20.45 1.44
C GLN A 81 -9.83 -20.56 2.96
N TRP A 82 -10.08 -21.76 3.49
CA TRP A 82 -10.29 -22.00 4.91
C TRP A 82 -9.11 -21.58 5.81
N ILE A 83 -7.87 -21.54 5.29
CA ILE A 83 -6.70 -21.09 6.05
C ILE A 83 -6.77 -19.61 6.46
N HIS A 84 -7.62 -18.82 5.80
CA HIS A 84 -7.81 -17.40 6.07
C HIS A 84 -8.99 -17.13 7.02
N VAL A 85 -10.08 -17.90 6.88
CA VAL A 85 -11.39 -17.54 7.47
C VAL A 85 -11.95 -18.56 8.47
N ASN A 86 -11.41 -19.78 8.52
CA ASN A 86 -11.88 -20.82 9.45
C ASN A 86 -10.86 -21.03 10.57
N GLU A 87 -11.08 -20.38 11.71
CA GLU A 87 -10.17 -20.41 12.86
C GLU A 87 -9.98 -21.82 13.43
N GLU A 88 -11.05 -22.60 13.58
CA GLU A 88 -10.98 -23.95 14.14
C GLU A 88 -10.13 -24.88 13.27
N LYS A 89 -10.36 -24.87 11.96
CA LYS A 89 -9.59 -25.69 11.03
C LYS A 89 -8.15 -25.19 10.88
N ALA A 90 -7.94 -23.87 10.95
CA ALA A 90 -6.60 -23.28 10.84
C ALA A 90 -5.71 -23.57 12.05
N LYS A 91 -6.27 -23.76 13.26
CA LYS A 91 -5.52 -24.17 14.47
C LYS A 91 -4.82 -25.52 14.30
N GLU A 92 -5.36 -26.41 13.49
CA GLU A 92 -4.79 -27.74 13.22
C GLU A 92 -3.60 -27.71 12.26
N THR A 93 -3.32 -26.55 11.64
CA THR A 93 -2.19 -26.38 10.72
C THR A 93 -0.90 -26.03 11.46
N PRO A 94 0.28 -26.18 10.82
CA PRO A 94 1.54 -25.68 11.38
C PRO A 94 1.57 -24.18 11.68
N PHE A 95 0.60 -23.41 11.18
CA PHE A 95 0.47 -21.99 11.51
C PHE A 95 -0.08 -21.76 12.91
N GLY A 96 -0.86 -22.70 13.45
CA GLY A 96 -1.49 -22.60 14.78
C GLY A 96 -2.63 -21.58 14.85
N GLY A 97 -3.21 -21.21 13.70
CA GLY A 97 -4.25 -20.18 13.56
C GLY A 97 -4.38 -19.72 12.12
N THR A 98 -5.33 -18.82 11.86
CA THR A 98 -5.52 -18.21 10.54
C THR A 98 -4.33 -17.35 10.14
N ILE A 99 -4.11 -17.25 8.83
CA ILE A 99 -3.09 -16.41 8.24
C ILE A 99 -3.74 -15.46 7.24
N ALA A 100 -3.20 -14.25 7.13
CA ALA A 100 -3.66 -13.28 6.14
C ALA A 100 -3.41 -13.78 4.71
N HIS A 101 -4.26 -13.35 3.77
CA HIS A 101 -3.99 -13.53 2.35
C HIS A 101 -2.66 -12.85 1.99
N GLY A 102 -1.88 -13.49 1.13
CA GLY A 102 -0.69 -12.84 0.57
C GLY A 102 -1.06 -11.52 -0.12
N PHE A 103 -2.14 -11.53 -0.91
CA PHE A 103 -2.63 -10.33 -1.59
C PHE A 103 -3.14 -9.24 -0.64
N LEU A 104 -3.72 -9.58 0.52
CA LEU A 104 -4.03 -8.60 1.56
C LEU A 104 -2.74 -7.91 2.03
N THR A 105 -1.73 -8.70 2.38
CA THR A 105 -0.42 -8.19 2.83
C THR A 105 0.21 -7.26 1.79
N LEU A 106 0.16 -7.62 0.50
CA LEU A 106 0.63 -6.78 -0.60
C LEU A 106 -0.20 -5.49 -0.76
N SER A 107 -1.54 -5.58 -0.65
CA SER A 107 -2.42 -4.41 -0.81
C SER A 107 -2.23 -3.35 0.28
N LEU A 108 -1.78 -3.76 1.47
CA LEU A 108 -1.48 -2.83 2.57
C LEU A 108 -0.30 -1.91 2.25
N LEU A 109 0.52 -2.20 1.23
CA LEU A 109 1.61 -1.30 0.84
C LEU A 109 1.15 0.12 0.50
N SER A 110 0.00 0.28 -0.16
CA SER A 110 -0.51 1.60 -0.53
C SER A 110 -0.70 2.50 0.69
N THR A 111 -1.37 1.98 1.71
CA THR A 111 -1.63 2.72 2.95
C THR A 111 -0.37 2.87 3.81
N LEU A 112 0.51 1.86 3.87
CA LEU A 112 1.78 1.97 4.59
C LEU A 112 2.72 2.97 3.93
N ALA A 113 2.66 3.13 2.60
CA ALA A 113 3.41 4.13 1.87
C ALA A 113 2.89 5.55 2.11
N TYR A 114 1.57 5.75 2.16
CA TYR A 114 0.99 7.06 2.51
C TYR A 114 1.36 7.54 3.92
N GLU A 115 1.77 6.66 4.82
CA GLU A 115 2.27 7.08 6.12
C GLU A 115 3.66 7.74 6.06
N VAL A 116 4.52 7.33 5.11
CA VAL A 116 5.97 7.59 5.24
C VAL A 116 6.68 8.05 3.98
N LEU A 117 6.14 7.77 2.80
CA LEU A 117 6.76 8.24 1.57
C LEU A 117 6.50 9.73 1.40
N PRO A 118 7.52 10.51 1.02
CA PRO A 118 7.36 11.94 0.79
C PRO A 118 6.44 12.21 -0.41
N GLU A 119 5.63 13.26 -0.29
CA GLU A 119 4.84 13.77 -1.41
C GLU A 119 5.76 14.50 -2.40
N LEU A 120 5.60 14.21 -3.69
CA LEU A 120 6.29 14.94 -4.74
C LEU A 120 5.56 16.27 -4.99
N GLU A 121 6.28 17.38 -4.94
CA GLU A 121 5.71 18.71 -5.20
C GLU A 121 5.05 18.77 -6.59
N GLY A 122 3.85 19.36 -6.64
CA GLY A 122 3.05 19.45 -7.86
C GLY A 122 2.47 18.12 -8.35
N ALA A 123 2.58 17.03 -7.57
CA ALA A 123 1.94 15.77 -7.91
C ALA A 123 0.41 15.89 -7.91
N THR A 124 -0.22 15.40 -8.98
CA THR A 124 -1.69 15.37 -9.11
C THR A 124 -2.26 13.99 -8.93
N MET A 125 -1.53 12.96 -9.36
CA MET A 125 -2.00 11.58 -9.32
C MET A 125 -0.82 10.61 -9.29
N GLY A 126 -0.85 9.69 -8.33
CA GLY A 126 -0.01 8.50 -8.28
C GLY A 126 -0.82 7.26 -8.64
N ILE A 127 -0.30 6.42 -9.53
CA ILE A 127 -0.92 5.15 -9.90
C ILE A 127 0.04 4.02 -9.55
N ASN A 128 -0.48 2.97 -8.92
CA ASN A 128 0.21 1.69 -8.81
C ASN A 128 0.31 1.07 -10.21
N TYR A 129 1.49 1.12 -10.82
CA TYR A 129 1.70 0.61 -12.17
C TYR A 129 1.88 -0.91 -12.17
N GLY A 130 2.54 -1.44 -11.15
CA GLY A 130 2.74 -2.87 -10.99
C GLY A 130 3.91 -3.19 -10.09
N PHE A 131 4.27 -4.45 -10.07
CA PHE A 131 5.38 -4.96 -9.27
C PHE A 131 6.24 -5.90 -10.10
N ASP A 132 7.54 -5.82 -9.90
CA ASP A 132 8.49 -6.85 -10.26
C ASP A 132 8.84 -7.68 -9.02
N LYS A 133 9.25 -8.94 -9.24
CA LYS A 133 9.82 -9.85 -8.22
C LYS A 133 9.09 -9.94 -6.87
N VAL A 134 7.75 -9.96 -6.88
CA VAL A 134 6.98 -10.21 -5.64
C VAL A 134 7.29 -11.61 -5.09
N ARG A 135 7.61 -11.71 -3.80
CA ARG A 135 7.84 -12.99 -3.09
C ARG A 135 7.13 -12.95 -1.74
N PHE A 136 6.27 -13.94 -1.50
CA PHE A 136 5.67 -14.20 -0.18
C PHE A 136 6.56 -15.19 0.56
N ILE A 137 7.22 -14.75 1.63
CA ILE A 137 8.31 -15.47 2.29
C ILE A 137 7.81 -16.15 3.56
N ALA A 138 7.19 -15.40 4.47
CA ALA A 138 6.63 -15.92 5.71
C ALA A 138 5.14 -15.58 5.83
N PRO A 139 4.31 -16.49 6.37
CA PRO A 139 2.89 -16.24 6.57
C PRO A 139 2.67 -15.20 7.67
N VAL A 140 1.80 -14.22 7.40
CA VAL A 140 1.36 -13.25 8.41
C VAL A 140 0.21 -13.86 9.21
N LYS A 141 0.47 -14.24 10.46
CA LYS A 141 -0.57 -14.78 11.33
C LYS A 141 -1.50 -13.68 11.80
N THR A 142 -2.77 -14.01 11.96
CA THR A 142 -3.76 -13.12 12.58
C THR A 142 -3.29 -12.65 13.96
N GLY A 143 -3.49 -11.37 14.27
CA GLY A 143 -3.08 -10.76 15.53
C GLY A 143 -1.61 -10.34 15.58
N THR A 144 -0.83 -10.58 14.52
CA THR A 144 0.55 -10.07 14.42
C THR A 144 0.57 -8.65 13.84
N ARG A 145 1.66 -7.93 14.08
CA ARG A 145 1.91 -6.62 13.49
C ARG A 145 2.88 -6.72 12.33
N ILE A 146 2.65 -5.94 11.29
CA ILE A 146 3.53 -5.80 10.12
C ILE A 146 4.01 -4.37 9.95
N ARG A 147 5.10 -4.18 9.22
CA ARG A 147 5.65 -2.86 8.87
C ARG A 147 6.31 -2.91 7.51
N ALA A 148 6.16 -1.86 6.70
CA ALA A 148 6.83 -1.77 5.42
C ALA A 148 8.06 -0.86 5.50
N ARG A 149 9.14 -1.28 4.84
CA ARG A 149 10.34 -0.48 4.57
C ARG A 149 10.42 -0.21 3.08
N PHE A 150 10.77 1.03 2.73
CA PHE A 150 10.84 1.48 1.35
C PHE A 150 12.21 2.07 1.05
N VAL A 151 12.91 1.47 0.09
CA VAL A 151 14.15 2.00 -0.48
C VAL A 151 13.84 2.51 -1.89
N LEU A 152 14.17 3.76 -2.19
CA LEU A 152 14.03 4.27 -3.56
C LEU A 152 15.19 3.75 -4.40
N SER A 153 14.96 2.69 -5.16
CA SER A 153 16.02 2.03 -5.92
C SER A 153 16.37 2.74 -7.24
N ASP A 154 15.39 3.37 -7.88
CA ASP A 154 15.56 4.15 -9.11
C ASP A 154 14.37 5.10 -9.30
N ALA A 155 14.57 6.16 -10.08
CA ALA A 155 13.50 7.05 -10.51
C ALA A 155 13.76 7.60 -11.91
N LYS A 156 12.71 7.67 -12.74
CA LYS A 156 12.80 8.17 -14.12
C LYS A 156 11.86 9.34 -14.31
N VAL A 157 12.42 10.55 -14.34
CA VAL A 157 11.71 11.78 -14.71
C VAL A 157 11.57 11.84 -16.23
N ARG A 158 10.35 12.05 -16.72
CA ARG A 158 10.03 12.14 -18.14
C ARG A 158 9.62 13.57 -18.50
N LEU A 159 9.98 14.02 -19.71
CA LEU A 159 9.61 15.34 -20.25
C LEU A 159 8.09 15.58 -20.31
N SER A 160 7.30 14.50 -20.27
CA SER A 160 5.84 14.54 -20.22
C SER A 160 5.27 15.01 -18.87
N GLY A 161 6.11 15.27 -17.85
CA GLY A 161 5.65 15.53 -16.48
C GLY A 161 5.28 14.24 -15.72
N ARG A 162 5.76 13.08 -16.18
CA ARG A 162 5.60 11.80 -15.47
C ARG A 162 6.90 11.44 -14.78
N VAL A 163 6.79 10.96 -13.55
CA VAL A 163 7.89 10.37 -12.79
C VAL A 163 7.55 8.92 -12.52
N VAL A 164 8.45 8.00 -12.88
CA VAL A 164 8.34 6.58 -12.56
C VAL A 164 9.27 6.29 -11.41
N PHE A 165 8.74 5.89 -10.27
CA PHE A 165 9.49 5.47 -9.09
C PHE A 165 9.59 3.95 -9.02
N TYR A 166 10.75 3.46 -8.62
CA TYR A 166 11.02 2.05 -8.35
C TYR A 166 11.42 1.90 -6.89
N TYR A 167 10.54 1.29 -6.09
CA TYR A 167 10.78 1.05 -4.68
C TYR A 167 11.15 -0.41 -4.44
N GLN A 168 12.27 -0.65 -3.78
CA GLN A 168 12.50 -1.95 -3.14
C GLN A 168 11.76 -1.95 -1.81
N VAL A 169 10.86 -2.92 -1.66
CA VAL A 169 9.94 -2.98 -0.53
C VAL A 169 10.15 -4.27 0.24
N THR A 170 10.20 -4.15 1.56
CA THR A 170 10.16 -5.29 2.49
C THR A 170 9.05 -5.08 3.50
N ILE A 171 8.15 -6.06 3.65
CA ILE A 171 7.18 -6.10 4.73
C ILE A 171 7.72 -7.02 5.82
N GLU A 172 8.04 -6.45 6.97
CA GLU A 172 8.46 -7.16 8.17
C GLU A 172 7.25 -7.68 8.95
N ILE A 173 7.43 -8.79 9.66
CA ILE A 173 6.50 -9.25 10.71
C ILE A 173 7.19 -9.00 12.04
N GLU A 174 6.49 -8.39 12.98
CA GLU A 174 7.04 -8.13 14.31
C GLU A 174 7.53 -9.43 14.96
N GLN A 175 8.72 -9.38 15.57
CA GLN A 175 9.40 -10.51 16.22
C GLN A 175 9.75 -11.70 15.30
N SER A 176 9.56 -11.58 13.99
CA SER A 176 9.99 -12.58 13.01
C SER A 176 11.41 -12.32 12.51
N LYS A 177 12.17 -13.39 12.25
CA LYS A 177 13.46 -13.30 11.55
C LYS A 177 13.32 -13.22 10.03
N SER A 178 12.19 -13.65 9.50
CA SER A 178 11.89 -13.62 8.07
C SER A 178 10.82 -12.58 7.78
N PRO A 179 10.96 -11.78 6.70
CA PRO A 179 9.92 -10.86 6.28
C PRO A 179 8.68 -11.63 5.80
N ALA A 180 7.53 -10.96 5.82
CA ALA A 180 6.32 -11.45 5.17
C ALA A 180 6.50 -11.51 3.65
N LEU A 181 7.02 -10.41 3.08
CA LEU A 181 7.09 -10.24 1.64
C LEU A 181 8.22 -9.28 1.25
N THR A 182 8.80 -9.51 0.07
CA THR A 182 9.63 -8.54 -0.66
C THR A 182 9.07 -8.28 -2.06
N ALA A 183 9.24 -7.06 -2.58
CA ALA A 183 8.85 -6.71 -3.95
C ALA A 183 9.64 -5.52 -4.49
N ASP A 184 9.75 -5.43 -5.82
CA ASP A 184 10.20 -4.25 -6.55
C ASP A 184 8.94 -3.51 -7.04
N TRP A 185 8.46 -2.49 -6.33
CA TRP A 185 7.21 -1.79 -6.59
C TRP A 185 7.37 -0.60 -7.53
N ILE A 186 6.53 -0.51 -8.56
CA ILE A 186 6.57 0.54 -9.58
C ILE A 186 5.37 1.47 -9.42
N VAL A 187 5.65 2.75 -9.19
CA VAL A 187 4.63 3.80 -9.05
C VAL A 187 4.86 4.86 -10.13
N ILE A 188 3.80 5.26 -10.81
CA ILE A 188 3.85 6.38 -11.76
C ILE A 188 3.12 7.56 -11.16
N THR A 189 3.83 8.67 -10.99
CA THR A 189 3.28 9.93 -10.53
C THR A 189 3.26 10.95 -11.67
N THR A 190 2.16 11.67 -11.82
CA THR A 190 2.06 12.81 -12.73
C THR A 190 2.23 14.11 -11.94
N VAL A 191 3.05 15.01 -12.46
CA VAL A 191 3.35 16.32 -11.89
C VAL A 191 2.84 17.40 -12.86
N GLU A 192 2.13 18.40 -12.33
CA GLU A 192 1.76 19.57 -13.11
C GLU A 192 3.01 20.33 -13.56
N LYS A 193 3.04 20.76 -14.82
CA LYS A 193 4.04 21.73 -15.25
C LYS A 193 3.63 23.07 -14.66
N GLU A 194 4.56 23.76 -14.01
CA GLU A 194 4.38 25.18 -13.71
C GLU A 194 3.94 25.88 -15.00
N LYS A 195 2.82 26.61 -14.95
CA LYS A 195 2.43 27.48 -16.05
C LYS A 195 3.53 28.53 -16.18
N SER A 196 4.32 28.46 -17.24
CA SER A 196 5.17 29.58 -17.60
C SER A 196 4.24 30.74 -17.97
N ASP A 197 4.14 31.74 -17.11
CA ASP A 197 3.49 33.00 -17.47
C ASP A 197 4.17 33.51 -18.75
N HIS A 198 3.37 33.68 -19.81
CA HIS A 198 3.73 34.31 -21.07
C HIS A 198 2.83 35.52 -21.26
#